data_AF-A0A494VN17-F1
#
_entry.id   AF-A0A494VN17-F1
#
_cell.length_a   1.000
_cell.length_b   1.000
_cell.length_c   1.000
_cell.angle_alpha   90.00
_cell.angle_beta   90.00
_cell.angle_gamma   90.00
#
_symmetry.space_group_name_H-M   'P 1'
#
loop_
_entity.id
_entity.type
_entity.pdbx_description
1 polymer ?
#
loop_
_entity_poly.entity_id
_entity_poly.type
_entity_poly.pdbx_seq_one_letter_code
_entity_poly.pdbx_strand_id
1 'polypeptide(L)'
;MTDVSQISEFGKILIFIITGIIMVCVIFFINRLLAPNNPNPEKLSSYECGEEPTGNAWLPFNPRFYVIALVFLLFDVEMVFIFPWATVFGSHEIAAQDARWGWLSLTEMFVFLGILILGLIYVWKKGDLDWIKPNPVLPQTDVIIPVSIYEQLNQEQSAYAVKPFSTETTVTATATATTTTTATATEQRKPMFKPAFKKPANE
;
A
#
# COMPACT_ATOMS: atom_id res chain seq x y z
N MET A 1 -12.71 45.97 -32.28
CA MET A 1 -13.17 45.02 -31.25
C MET A 1 -11.92 44.35 -30.70
N THR A 2 -11.72 44.48 -29.40
CA THR A 2 -10.48 44.19 -28.69
C THR A 2 -10.18 42.70 -28.71
N ASP A 3 -9.26 42.28 -29.58
CA ASP A 3 -8.64 40.96 -29.49
C ASP A 3 -7.75 40.95 -28.25
N VAL A 4 -8.35 40.61 -27.11
CA VAL A 4 -7.64 40.17 -25.91
C VAL A 4 -6.79 38.98 -26.34
N SER A 5 -5.46 39.16 -26.32
CA SER A 5 -4.47 38.10 -26.54
C SER A 5 -4.86 36.85 -25.76
N GLN A 6 -5.49 35.88 -26.43
CA GLN A 6 -5.91 34.64 -25.81
C GLN A 6 -4.68 33.76 -25.64
N ILE A 7 -4.33 33.48 -24.38
CA ILE A 7 -3.28 32.50 -24.07
C ILE A 7 -3.73 31.15 -24.64
N SER A 8 -2.86 30.54 -25.47
CA SER A 8 -3.06 29.19 -26.02
C SER A 8 -3.36 28.19 -24.89
N GLU A 9 -4.13 27.13 -25.17
CA GLU A 9 -4.40 26.06 -24.19
C GLU A 9 -3.10 25.50 -23.58
N PHE A 10 -2.03 25.38 -24.37
CA PHE A 10 -0.70 25.00 -23.87
C PHE A 10 -0.11 26.03 -22.90
N GLY A 11 -0.37 27.31 -23.12
CA GLY A 11 0.02 28.38 -22.20
C GLY A 11 -0.73 28.30 -20.87
N LYS A 12 -2.02 27.94 -20.87
CA LYS A 12 -2.78 27.71 -19.64
C LYS A 12 -2.23 26.53 -18.84
N ILE A 13 -1.90 25.43 -19.53
CA ILE A 13 -1.26 24.26 -18.92
C ILE A 13 0.11 24.63 -18.32
N LEU A 14 0.93 25.38 -19.06
CA LEU A 14 2.24 25.83 -18.58
C LEU A 14 2.12 26.70 -17.32
N ILE A 15 1.19 27.66 -17.32
CA ILE A 15 0.91 28.50 -16.14
C ILE A 15 0.50 27.63 -14.96
N PHE A 16 -0.38 26.64 -15.16
CA PHE A 16 -0.80 25.73 -14.10
C PHE A 16 0.38 24.95 -13.50
N ILE A 17 1.28 24.41 -14.33
CA ILE A 17 2.48 23.71 -13.87
C ILE A 17 3.39 24.66 -13.07
N ILE A 18 3.64 25.86 -13.59
CA ILE A 18 4.48 26.87 -12.93
C ILE A 18 3.88 27.27 -11.58
N THR A 19 2.58 27.54 -11.53
CA THR A 19 1.88 27.86 -10.28
C THR A 19 1.97 26.72 -9.28
N GLY A 20 1.82 25.46 -9.72
CA GLY A 20 2.00 24.29 -8.86
C GLY A 20 3.41 24.19 -8.28
N ILE A 21 4.45 24.37 -9.09
CA ILE A 21 5.85 24.38 -8.64
C ILE A 21 6.09 25.51 -7.64
N ILE A 22 5.63 26.73 -7.94
CA ILE A 22 5.75 27.88 -7.05
C ILE A 22 5.07 27.61 -5.72
N MET A 23 3.86 27.05 -5.73
CA MET A 23 3.12 26.71 -4.52
C MET A 23 3.92 25.74 -3.64
N VAL A 24 4.46 24.65 -4.22
CA VAL A 24 5.28 23.68 -3.49
C VAL A 24 6.53 24.36 -2.90
N CYS A 25 7.25 25.16 -3.70
CA CYS A 25 8.42 25.90 -3.25
C CYS A 25 8.09 26.88 -2.11
N VAL A 26 6.98 27.62 -2.20
CA VAL A 26 6.53 28.55 -1.16
C VAL A 26 6.20 27.80 0.13
N ILE A 27 5.54 26.65 0.07
CA ILE A 27 5.23 25.84 1.25
C ILE A 27 6.52 25.34 1.91
N PHE A 28 7.49 24.82 1.14
CA PHE A 28 8.78 24.41 1.68
C PHE A 28 9.56 25.60 2.27
N PHE A 29 9.50 26.78 1.63
CA PHE A 29 10.14 27.99 2.12
C PHE A 29 9.53 28.47 3.44
N ILE A 30 8.20 28.50 3.54
CA ILE A 30 7.48 28.84 4.78
C ILE A 30 7.81 27.82 5.88
N ASN A 31 7.82 26.51 5.56
CA ASN A 31 8.23 25.48 6.52
C ASN A 31 9.65 25.73 7.02
N ARG A 32 10.60 26.02 6.12
CA ARG A 32 11.98 26.32 6.50
C ARG A 32 12.11 27.55 7.40
N LEU A 33 11.24 28.55 7.24
CA LEU A 33 11.23 29.77 8.05
C LEU A 33 10.56 29.58 9.42
N LEU A 34 9.45 28.83 9.48
CA LEU A 34 8.66 28.63 10.70
C LEU A 34 9.12 27.45 11.55
N ALA A 35 9.72 26.42 10.94
CA ALA A 35 10.09 25.20 11.65
C ALA A 35 11.27 25.42 12.60
N PRO A 36 11.21 24.92 13.85
CA PRO A 36 12.35 24.94 14.75
C PRO A 36 13.57 24.21 14.16
N ASN A 37 14.66 24.94 13.92
CA ASN A 37 15.88 24.40 13.34
C ASN A 37 16.86 23.96 14.44
N ASN A 38 16.69 22.74 14.97
CA ASN A 38 17.59 22.17 15.99
C ASN A 38 18.19 20.82 15.51
N PRO A 39 19.20 20.88 14.63
CA PRO A 39 19.92 19.70 14.15
C PRO A 39 20.78 19.11 15.27
N ASN A 40 20.69 17.79 15.46
CA ASN A 40 21.55 17.02 16.36
C ASN A 40 22.08 15.81 15.58
N PRO A 41 23.22 15.23 15.97
CA PRO A 41 23.80 14.07 15.27
C PRO A 41 22.82 12.87 15.22
N GLU A 42 22.02 12.67 16.27
CA GLU A 42 21.03 11.59 16.37
C GLU A 42 19.80 11.74 15.44
N LYS A 43 19.33 12.95 15.12
CA LYS A 43 18.24 13.13 14.12
C LYS A 43 18.77 13.08 12.69
N LEU A 44 20.08 13.25 12.51
CA LEU A 44 20.74 13.21 11.20
C LEU A 44 21.32 11.83 10.89
N SER A 45 21.31 10.90 11.85
CA SER A 45 21.69 9.51 11.62
C SER A 45 20.58 8.74 10.91
N SER A 46 20.94 7.63 10.28
CA SER A 46 19.97 6.75 9.62
C SER A 46 19.15 6.00 10.66
N TYR A 47 17.86 5.82 10.40
CA TYR A 47 16.98 5.08 11.29
C TYR A 47 17.26 3.57 11.21
N GLU A 48 17.77 2.98 12.29
CA GLU A 48 18.06 1.54 12.43
C GLU A 48 17.44 0.96 13.72
N CYS A 49 16.20 1.36 14.03
CA CYS A 49 15.45 0.92 15.23
C CYS A 49 16.17 1.18 16.58
N GLY A 50 17.15 2.10 16.61
CA GLY A 50 17.92 2.46 17.81
C GLY A 50 19.31 1.83 17.89
N GLU A 51 19.69 1.01 16.91
CA GLU A 51 21.03 0.44 16.79
C GLU A 51 21.94 1.33 15.91
N GLU A 52 23.25 1.25 16.13
CA GLU A 52 24.21 1.91 15.24
C GLU A 52 24.24 1.20 13.88
N PRO A 53 24.14 1.91 12.74
CA PRO A 53 24.25 1.30 11.43
C PRO A 53 25.60 0.61 11.28
N THR A 54 25.59 -0.71 11.11
CA THR A 54 26.81 -1.50 10.93
C THR A 54 26.85 -2.15 9.55
N GLY A 55 28.05 -2.24 8.99
CA GLY A 55 28.27 -2.91 7.71
C GLY A 55 28.07 -2.01 6.49
N ASN A 56 28.04 -2.64 5.32
CA ASN A 56 27.93 -1.97 4.05
C ASN A 56 26.48 -2.01 3.56
N ALA A 57 25.91 -0.86 3.16
CA ALA A 57 24.55 -0.76 2.64
C ALA A 57 24.39 -1.26 1.19
N TRP A 58 25.42 -1.90 0.62
CA TRP A 58 25.38 -2.45 -0.72
C TRP A 58 24.65 -3.79 -0.74
N LEU A 59 23.40 -3.75 -1.18
CA LEU A 59 22.60 -4.94 -1.45
C LEU A 59 22.70 -5.30 -2.95
N PRO A 60 22.83 -6.58 -3.33
CA PRO A 60 22.77 -6.98 -4.73
C PRO A 60 21.43 -6.57 -5.34
N PHE A 61 21.48 -5.84 -6.45
CA PHE A 61 20.28 -5.42 -7.16
C PHE A 61 19.62 -6.63 -7.83
N ASN A 62 18.31 -6.77 -7.63
CA ASN A 62 17.56 -7.85 -8.24
C ASN A 62 17.27 -7.50 -9.73
N PRO A 63 17.74 -8.30 -10.71
CA PRO A 63 17.53 -8.00 -12.13
C PRO A 63 16.05 -7.99 -12.56
N ARG A 64 15.13 -8.53 -11.74
CA ARG A 64 13.69 -8.52 -12.05
C ARG A 64 13.11 -7.12 -12.19
N PHE A 65 13.61 -6.14 -11.43
CA PHE A 65 13.20 -4.74 -11.61
C PHE A 65 13.50 -4.22 -13.02
N TYR A 66 14.66 -4.61 -13.57
CA TYR A 66 15.04 -4.25 -14.93
C TYR A 66 14.13 -4.91 -15.97
N VAL A 67 13.80 -6.20 -15.80
CA VAL A 67 12.91 -6.91 -16.73
C VAL A 67 11.51 -6.29 -16.74
N ILE A 68 10.96 -5.98 -15.57
CA ILE A 68 9.65 -5.31 -15.47
C ILE A 68 9.69 -3.93 -16.14
N ALA A 69 10.73 -3.13 -15.90
CA ALA A 69 10.89 -1.83 -16.53
C ALA A 69 11.03 -1.92 -18.06
N LEU A 70 11.77 -2.92 -18.56
CA LEU A 70 11.92 -3.18 -19.99
C LEU A 70 10.58 -3.52 -20.65
N VAL A 71 9.81 -4.43 -20.04
CA VAL A 71 8.48 -4.82 -20.54
C VAL A 71 7.51 -3.63 -20.51
N PHE A 72 7.55 -2.82 -19.45
CA PHE A 72 6.75 -1.60 -19.36
C PHE A 72 7.10 -0.60 -20.47
N LEU A 73 8.39 -0.34 -20.70
CA LEU A 73 8.84 0.58 -21.75
C LEU A 73 8.42 0.09 -23.15
N LEU A 74 8.49 -1.21 -23.39
CA LEU A 74 8.07 -1.81 -24.64
C LEU A 74 6.57 -1.56 -24.87
N PHE A 75 5.74 -1.83 -23.87
CA PHE A 75 4.29 -1.58 -23.92
C PHE A 75 3.93 -0.08 -24.03
N ASP A 76 4.70 0.81 -23.40
CA ASP A 76 4.53 2.26 -23.50
C ASP A 76 4.79 2.76 -24.93
N VAL A 77 5.83 2.24 -25.59
CA VAL A 77 6.11 2.53 -27.01
C VAL A 77 4.99 1.97 -27.90
N GLU A 78 4.43 0.80 -27.58
CA GLU A 78 3.31 0.22 -28.34
C GLU A 78 2.04 1.07 -28.26
N MET A 79 1.77 1.69 -27.11
CA MET A 79 0.64 2.62 -26.94
C MET A 79 0.71 3.80 -27.91
N VAL A 80 1.92 4.30 -28.22
CA VAL A 80 2.11 5.39 -29.18
C VAL A 80 1.58 5.03 -30.58
N PHE A 81 1.54 3.74 -30.94
CA PHE A 81 0.92 3.29 -32.20
C PHE A 81 -0.60 3.10 -32.10
N ILE A 82 -1.09 2.67 -30.93
CA ILE A 82 -2.53 2.43 -30.72
C ILE A 82 -3.31 3.75 -30.66
N PHE A 83 -2.75 4.80 -30.04
CA PHE A 83 -3.45 6.08 -29.85
C PHE A 83 -3.89 6.75 -31.16
N PRO A 84 -3.01 6.99 -32.15
CA PRO A 84 -3.42 7.61 -33.43
C PRO A 84 -4.44 6.76 -34.19
N TRP A 85 -4.31 5.43 -34.13
CA TRP A 85 -5.31 4.54 -34.73
C TRP A 85 -6.67 4.71 -34.06
N ALA A 86 -6.73 4.72 -32.73
CA ALA A 86 -7.97 4.84 -31.97
C ALA A 86 -8.68 6.18 -32.20
N THR A 87 -7.94 7.27 -32.41
CA THR A 87 -8.54 8.59 -32.67
C THR A 87 -9.06 8.74 -34.09
N VAL A 88 -8.45 8.06 -35.06
CA VAL A 88 -8.76 8.23 -36.50
C VAL A 88 -9.71 7.15 -37.03
N PHE A 89 -9.80 5.97 -36.38
CA PHE A 89 -10.59 4.83 -36.86
C PHE A 89 -12.04 5.20 -37.25
N GLY A 90 -12.71 6.04 -36.46
CA GLY A 90 -14.09 6.49 -36.67
C GLY A 90 -14.25 7.74 -37.55
N SER A 91 -13.17 8.25 -38.16
CA SER A 91 -13.24 9.47 -38.97
C SER A 91 -13.98 9.25 -40.29
N HIS A 92 -15.06 10.01 -40.51
CA HIS A 92 -15.87 9.93 -41.73
C HIS A 92 -15.08 10.27 -43.00
N GLU A 93 -14.12 11.17 -42.90
CA GLU A 93 -13.28 11.61 -44.02
C GLU A 93 -12.43 10.46 -44.57
N ILE A 94 -11.82 9.64 -43.70
CA ILE A 94 -10.98 8.52 -44.11
C ILE A 94 -11.83 7.32 -44.51
N ALA A 95 -12.92 7.06 -43.79
CA ALA A 95 -13.86 6.00 -44.15
C ALA A 95 -14.53 6.23 -45.53
N ALA A 96 -14.68 7.49 -45.97
CA ALA A 96 -15.23 7.83 -47.27
C ALA A 96 -14.23 7.62 -48.43
N GLN A 97 -12.92 7.59 -48.17
CA GLN A 97 -11.91 7.38 -49.21
C GLN A 97 -11.79 5.93 -49.66
N ASP A 98 -11.90 4.96 -48.73
CA ASP A 98 -11.91 3.53 -49.03
C ASP A 98 -12.94 2.80 -48.15
N ALA A 99 -13.93 2.17 -48.78
CA ALA A 99 -14.97 1.40 -48.09
C ALA A 99 -14.41 0.20 -47.29
N ARG A 100 -13.18 -0.25 -47.59
CA ARG A 100 -12.52 -1.36 -46.90
C ARG A 100 -11.77 -0.93 -45.64
N TRP A 101 -11.59 0.38 -45.42
CA TRP A 101 -10.80 0.95 -44.32
C TRP A 101 -11.16 0.34 -42.97
N GLY A 102 -12.45 0.32 -42.64
CA GLY A 102 -12.90 -0.15 -41.32
C GLY A 102 -12.50 -1.60 -41.02
N TRP A 103 -12.75 -2.53 -41.95
CA TRP A 103 -12.42 -3.94 -41.73
C TRP A 103 -10.93 -4.22 -41.78
N LEU A 104 -10.20 -3.59 -42.72
CA LEU A 104 -8.76 -3.77 -42.88
C LEU A 104 -8.00 -3.21 -41.68
N SER A 105 -8.29 -1.97 -41.28
CA SER A 105 -7.65 -1.31 -40.14
C SER A 105 -7.95 -2.03 -38.82
N LEU A 106 -9.19 -2.52 -38.64
CA LEU A 106 -9.55 -3.34 -37.47
C LEU A 106 -8.74 -4.65 -37.45
N THR A 107 -8.63 -5.33 -38.59
CA THR A 107 -7.89 -6.60 -38.69
C THR A 107 -6.40 -6.39 -38.40
N GLU A 108 -5.78 -5.37 -38.99
CA GLU A 108 -4.39 -5.01 -38.73
C GLU A 108 -4.15 -4.70 -37.25
N MET A 109 -5.06 -3.96 -36.61
CA MET A 109 -4.94 -3.66 -35.19
C MET A 109 -5.10 -4.91 -34.32
N PHE A 110 -6.02 -5.83 -34.65
CA PHE A 110 -6.13 -7.11 -33.95
C PHE A 110 -4.88 -7.98 -34.11
N VAL A 111 -4.27 -8.01 -35.30
CA VAL A 111 -3.02 -8.72 -35.53
C VAL A 111 -1.90 -8.08 -34.72
N PHE A 112 -1.77 -6.75 -34.75
CA PHE A 112 -0.79 -6.01 -33.96
C PHE A 112 -0.94 -6.32 -32.47
N LEU A 113 -2.13 -6.10 -31.91
CA LEU A 113 -2.44 -6.37 -30.50
C LEU A 113 -2.24 -7.84 -30.13
N GLY A 114 -2.57 -8.76 -31.04
CA GLY A 114 -2.35 -10.19 -30.87
C GLY A 114 -0.87 -10.55 -30.71
N ILE A 115 0.02 -9.91 -31.47
CA ILE A 115 1.47 -10.07 -31.32
C ILE A 115 1.94 -9.58 -29.94
N LEU A 116 1.43 -8.43 -29.47
CA LEU A 116 1.79 -7.88 -28.15
C LEU A 116 1.35 -8.80 -27.02
N ILE A 117 0.09 -9.26 -27.08
CA ILE A 117 -0.48 -10.20 -26.10
C ILE A 117 0.32 -11.51 -26.09
N LEU A 118 0.74 -12.00 -27.26
CA LEU A 118 1.56 -13.21 -27.34
C LEU A 118 2.94 -13.02 -26.70
N GLY A 119 3.57 -11.86 -26.91
CA GLY A 119 4.79 -11.47 -26.21
C GLY A 119 4.61 -11.42 -24.70
N LEU A 120 3.52 -10.80 -24.22
CA LEU A 120 3.20 -10.74 -22.79
C LEU A 120 2.94 -12.14 -22.20
N ILE A 121 2.17 -12.99 -22.90
CA ILE A 121 1.92 -14.37 -22.48
C ILE A 121 3.23 -15.15 -22.40
N TYR A 122 4.15 -14.97 -23.35
CA TYR A 122 5.45 -15.63 -23.33
C TYR A 122 6.26 -15.26 -22.07
N VAL A 123 6.40 -13.96 -21.79
CA VAL A 123 7.14 -13.47 -20.61
C VAL A 123 6.46 -13.94 -19.32
N TRP A 124 5.13 -13.93 -19.29
CA TRP A 124 4.37 -14.39 -18.14
C TRP A 124 4.55 -15.90 -17.90
N LYS A 125 4.48 -16.72 -18.94
CA LYS A 125 4.70 -18.18 -18.85
C LYS A 125 6.13 -18.54 -18.46
N LYS A 126 7.09 -17.69 -18.83
CA LYS A 126 8.49 -17.84 -18.40
C LYS A 126 8.71 -17.50 -16.92
N GLY A 127 7.77 -16.80 -16.28
CA GLY A 127 7.86 -16.41 -14.86
C GLY A 127 8.76 -15.20 -14.60
N ASP A 128 9.13 -14.47 -15.66
CA ASP A 128 9.96 -13.25 -15.56
C ASP A 128 9.24 -12.12 -14.79
N LEU A 129 7.91 -12.20 -14.69
CA LEU A 129 7.06 -11.29 -13.92
C LEU A 129 6.83 -11.75 -12.47
N ASP A 130 7.30 -12.93 -12.07
CA ASP A 130 7.03 -13.46 -10.74
C ASP A 130 7.87 -12.75 -9.68
N TRP A 131 7.20 -12.30 -8.63
CA TRP A 131 7.85 -11.65 -7.49
C TRP A 131 8.37 -12.68 -6.48
N ILE A 132 9.50 -12.36 -5.83
CA ILE A 132 10.01 -13.17 -4.72
C ILE A 132 9.10 -12.94 -3.52
N LYS A 133 8.28 -13.94 -3.17
CA LYS A 133 7.58 -13.95 -1.89
C LYS A 133 8.58 -14.39 -0.82
N PRO A 134 8.75 -13.64 0.29
CA PRO A 134 9.50 -14.13 1.43
C PRO A 134 8.87 -15.45 1.88
N ASN A 135 9.68 -16.51 2.01
CA ASN A 135 9.23 -17.71 2.70
C ASN A 135 9.68 -17.57 4.16
N PRO A 136 8.81 -17.12 5.08
CA PRO A 136 9.21 -16.93 6.46
C PRO A 136 9.57 -18.29 7.05
N VAL A 137 10.85 -18.50 7.32
CA VAL A 137 11.28 -19.65 8.11
C VAL A 137 10.85 -19.36 9.54
N LEU A 138 9.76 -19.99 9.98
CA LEU A 138 9.30 -19.86 11.35
C LEU A 138 10.33 -20.54 12.27
N PRO A 139 10.90 -19.83 13.26
CA PRO A 139 11.84 -20.45 14.18
C PRO A 139 11.12 -21.55 14.96
N GLN A 140 11.63 -22.78 14.86
CA GLN A 140 11.16 -23.90 15.66
C GLN A 140 11.88 -23.82 17.01
N THR A 141 11.22 -23.26 18.01
CA THR A 141 11.69 -23.29 19.38
C THR A 141 11.18 -24.55 20.06
N ASP A 142 12.03 -25.17 20.90
CA ASP A 142 11.65 -26.32 21.71
C ASP A 142 10.82 -25.81 22.91
N VAL A 143 9.59 -25.41 22.62
CA VAL A 143 8.61 -24.95 23.61
C VAL A 143 7.64 -26.08 23.91
N ILE A 144 7.27 -26.20 25.19
CA ILE A 144 6.34 -27.21 25.69
C ILE A 144 4.96 -27.12 25.01
N ILE A 145 4.61 -25.93 24.49
CA ILE A 145 3.32 -25.66 23.86
C ILE A 145 3.47 -25.78 22.34
N PRO A 146 2.78 -26.73 21.69
CA PRO A 146 2.89 -26.90 20.24
C PRO A 146 2.26 -25.73 19.47
N VAL A 147 2.87 -25.38 18.34
CA VAL A 147 2.46 -24.26 17.46
C VAL A 147 1.00 -24.36 17.01
N SER A 148 0.47 -25.58 16.84
CA SER A 148 -0.93 -25.82 16.48
C SER A 148 -1.94 -25.22 17.45
N ILE A 149 -1.59 -25.09 18.74
CA ILE A 149 -2.45 -24.47 19.75
C ILE A 149 -2.55 -22.97 19.52
N TYR A 150 -1.46 -22.31 19.13
CA TYR A 150 -1.48 -20.90 18.76
C TYR A 150 -2.26 -20.66 17.46
N GLU A 151 -2.16 -21.57 16.49
CA GLU A 151 -2.94 -21.50 15.25
C GLU A 151 -4.44 -21.66 15.51
N GLN A 152 -4.84 -22.63 16.34
CA GLN A 152 -6.22 -22.80 16.78
C GLN A 152 -6.72 -21.54 17.51
N LEU A 153 -5.91 -20.98 18.41
CA LEU A 153 -6.28 -19.80 19.18
C LEU A 153 -6.38 -18.55 18.31
N ASN A 154 -5.49 -18.37 17.32
CA ASN A 154 -5.60 -17.31 16.33
C ASN A 154 -6.84 -17.48 15.44
N GLN A 155 -7.19 -18.72 15.04
CA GLN A 155 -8.42 -18.99 14.29
C GLN A 155 -9.66 -18.66 15.13
N GLU A 156 -9.70 -19.06 16.40
CA GLU A 156 -10.79 -18.74 17.33
C GLU A 156 -10.88 -17.23 17.64
N GLN A 157 -9.74 -16.57 17.85
CA GLN A 157 -9.67 -15.13 18.13
C GLN A 157 -9.90 -14.27 16.90
N SER A 158 -9.62 -14.76 15.69
CA SER A 158 -9.95 -14.03 14.45
C SER A 158 -11.46 -13.88 14.24
N ALA A 159 -12.27 -14.72 14.90
CA ALA A 159 -13.73 -14.57 14.99
C ALA A 159 -14.18 -13.69 16.18
N TYR A 160 -13.25 -13.19 17.00
CA TYR A 160 -13.58 -12.31 18.12
C TYR A 160 -13.97 -10.92 17.60
N ALA A 161 -15.25 -10.57 17.75
CA ALA A 161 -15.70 -9.20 17.56
C ALA A 161 -15.01 -8.29 18.59
N VAL A 162 -14.00 -7.53 18.15
CA VAL A 162 -13.32 -6.53 18.97
C VAL A 162 -14.39 -5.58 19.50
N LYS A 163 -14.60 -5.58 20.81
CA LYS A 163 -15.50 -4.61 21.44
C LYS A 163 -14.96 -3.21 21.14
N PRO A 164 -15.80 -2.27 20.66
CA PRO A 164 -15.35 -0.91 20.44
C PRO A 164 -14.79 -0.37 21.76
N PHE A 165 -13.59 0.18 21.70
CA PHE A 165 -13.01 0.90 22.81
C PHE A 165 -13.89 2.11 23.11
N SER A 166 -14.58 2.10 24.26
CA SER A 166 -15.33 3.24 24.78
C SER A 166 -14.53 3.90 25.88
N THR A 167 -14.32 5.21 25.76
CA THR A 167 -13.68 6.06 26.77
C THR A 167 -14.65 6.51 27.87
N GLU A 168 -15.90 6.05 27.86
CA GLU A 168 -16.85 6.39 28.90
C GLU A 168 -16.56 5.57 30.17
N THR A 169 -15.81 6.18 31.08
CA THR A 169 -15.78 5.79 32.49
C THR A 169 -17.21 5.85 33.02
N THR A 170 -17.92 4.72 33.03
CA THR A 170 -19.15 4.60 33.80
C THR A 170 -18.74 4.68 35.26
N VAL A 171 -18.79 5.88 35.83
CA VAL A 171 -18.65 6.10 37.26
C VAL A 171 -19.91 5.50 37.89
N THR A 172 -19.85 4.22 38.25
CA THR A 172 -20.84 3.64 39.16
C THR A 172 -20.57 4.27 40.53
N ALA A 173 -21.26 5.37 40.80
CA ALA A 173 -21.33 5.99 42.10
C ALA A 173 -21.93 4.97 43.09
N THR A 174 -21.12 4.60 44.08
CA THR A 174 -21.51 3.78 45.21
C THR A 174 -22.46 4.55 46.14
N ALA A 175 -23.47 3.80 46.60
CA ALA A 175 -24.27 3.97 47.83
C ALA A 175 -25.40 5.01 47.85
N THR A 176 -26.62 4.52 47.65
CA THR A 176 -27.67 4.58 48.69
C THR A 176 -28.60 3.39 48.51
N ALA A 177 -28.65 2.48 49.50
CA ALA A 177 -29.76 1.55 49.65
C ALA A 177 -29.90 1.15 51.14
N THR A 178 -30.93 1.70 51.79
CA THR A 178 -31.56 1.13 52.97
C THR A 178 -32.41 -0.07 52.53
N THR A 179 -32.05 -1.25 53.03
CA THR A 179 -32.85 -2.43 53.43
C THR A 179 -34.04 -2.91 52.55
N THR A 180 -34.02 -4.20 52.15
CA THR A 180 -35.06 -5.24 52.43
C THR A 180 -34.96 -6.46 51.48
N THR A 181 -34.56 -7.61 52.04
CA THR A 181 -35.13 -8.99 51.89
C THR A 181 -35.05 -9.80 50.57
N THR A 182 -34.28 -10.91 50.66
CA THR A 182 -34.50 -12.30 50.17
C THR A 182 -34.65 -12.63 48.68
N ALA A 183 -33.69 -13.39 48.11
CA ALA A 183 -33.87 -14.76 47.58
C ALA A 183 -32.73 -15.18 46.62
N THR A 184 -32.09 -16.29 46.99
CA THR A 184 -31.33 -17.32 46.25
C THR A 184 -31.23 -17.24 44.71
N ALA A 185 -29.99 -17.16 44.18
CA ALA A 185 -29.60 -17.74 42.89
C ALA A 185 -28.08 -18.03 42.87
N THR A 186 -27.73 -19.27 42.53
CA THR A 186 -26.37 -19.83 42.54
C THR A 186 -25.49 -19.21 41.45
N GLU A 187 -24.39 -18.57 41.86
CA GLU A 187 -23.42 -17.93 40.95
C GLU A 187 -22.35 -18.95 40.48
N GLN A 188 -22.29 -19.24 39.17
CA GLN A 188 -21.23 -20.04 38.57
C GLN A 188 -19.89 -19.29 38.65
N ARG A 189 -19.03 -19.68 39.60
CA ARG A 189 -17.67 -19.13 39.71
C ARG A 189 -16.78 -19.66 38.59
N LYS A 190 -16.24 -18.73 37.78
CA LYS A 190 -15.13 -19.00 36.85
C LYS A 190 -13.88 -19.43 37.63
N PRO A 191 -13.05 -20.35 37.11
CA PRO A 191 -11.80 -20.71 37.76
C PRO A 191 -10.86 -19.50 37.76
N MET A 192 -10.57 -18.98 38.96
CA MET A 192 -9.60 -17.91 39.16
C MET A 192 -8.23 -18.54 39.47
N PHE A 193 -7.27 -18.37 38.57
CA PHE A 193 -5.88 -18.78 38.80
C PHE A 193 -5.28 -17.90 39.92
N LYS A 194 -4.84 -18.54 41.01
CA LYS A 194 -4.09 -17.88 42.08
C LYS A 194 -2.63 -18.30 41.97
N PRO A 195 -1.70 -17.43 41.54
CA PRO A 195 -0.28 -17.77 41.57
C PRO A 195 0.20 -17.84 43.03
N ALA A 196 0.74 -18.99 43.43
CA ALA A 196 1.43 -19.17 44.70
C ALA A 196 2.93 -18.99 44.48
N PHE A 197 3.47 -17.82 44.81
CA PHE A 197 4.91 -17.59 44.79
C PHE A 197 5.53 -18.21 46.04
N LYS A 198 6.31 -19.29 45.88
CA LYS A 198 7.19 -19.79 46.94
C LYS A 198 8.42 -18.87 46.97
N LYS A 199 8.66 -18.22 48.12
CA LYS A 199 9.90 -17.47 48.35
C LYS A 199 11.09 -18.43 48.31
N PRO A 200 12.22 -18.07 47.69
CA PRO A 200 13.44 -18.87 47.76
C PRO A 200 13.93 -18.90 49.21
N ALA A 201 14.35 -20.08 49.67
CA ALA A 201 15.08 -20.22 50.92
C ALA A 201 16.45 -19.57 50.73
N ASN A 202 16.82 -18.67 51.64
CA ASN A 202 18.17 -18.12 51.70
C ASN A 202 19.10 -19.22 52.21
N GLU A 203 20.04 -19.65 51.38
CA GLU A 203 21.33 -20.20 51.79
C GLU A 203 22.42 -19.17 51.50
#